data_AF-A0A524KQT1-F1
#
_entry.id   AF-A0A524KQT1-F1
#
_cell.length_a   1.000
_cell.length_b   1.000
_cell.length_c   1.000
_cell.angle_alpha   90.00
_cell.angle_beta   90.00
_cell.angle_gamma   90.00
#
_symmetry.space_group_name_H-M   'P 1'
#
loop_
_entity.id
_entity.type
_entity.pdbx_description
1 polymer ?
#
loop_
_entity_poly.entity_id
_entity_poly.type
_entity_poly.pdbx_seq_one_letter_code
_entity_poly.pdbx_strand_id
1 'polypeptide(L)'
;MSAARAAVALALAGCAALLASGCATMQSDTYTRDTMVVDLADALRDEALKIPEDGRREKLVSGLIQLRELMLSESMLKAGDTPTAAPKLPGPEGAEQPAPPWAEMFAPRNLVIGFFTRSKNFDDVPGDDGLEVRLQPLDQFGDPTKAVGSYRIEILESRSLASEKRGLRLGHWFVSVLDAASNRKYYDPVDRSYVFPLMWDREIPAGTAVIVQATYYPPGGFTEKLFAQRMIRIGSESESP
;
A
#
# COMPACT_ATOMS: atom_id res chain seq x y z
N MET A 1 -12.24 37.90 1.87
CA MET A 1 -12.07 36.48 2.30
C MET A 1 -13.18 35.67 1.65
N SER A 2 -12.88 34.61 0.91
CA SER A 2 -13.93 33.80 0.25
C SER A 2 -14.68 32.94 1.25
N ALA A 3 -15.96 32.65 0.98
CA ALA A 3 -16.82 31.82 1.82
C ALA A 3 -16.19 30.46 2.18
N ALA A 4 -15.38 29.89 1.28
CA ALA A 4 -14.64 28.64 1.53
C ALA A 4 -13.62 28.75 2.68
N ARG A 5 -12.94 29.90 2.84
CA ARG A 5 -12.00 30.11 3.95
C ARG A 5 -12.72 30.20 5.30
N ALA A 6 -13.92 30.77 5.31
CA ALA A 6 -14.74 30.83 6.53
C ALA A 6 -15.24 29.44 6.92
N ALA A 7 -15.66 28.62 5.95
CA ALA A 7 -16.14 27.26 6.20
C ALA A 7 -15.04 26.33 6.76
N VAL A 8 -13.83 26.35 6.19
CA VAL A 8 -12.71 25.54 6.69
C VAL A 8 -12.25 26.02 8.07
N ALA A 9 -12.20 27.34 8.31
CA ALA A 9 -11.84 27.87 9.61
C ALA A 9 -12.89 27.52 10.70
N LEU A 10 -14.18 27.53 10.35
CA LEU A 10 -15.26 27.09 11.25
C LEU A 10 -15.20 25.59 11.54
N ALA A 11 -14.90 24.76 10.53
CA ALA A 11 -14.75 23.31 10.71
C ALA A 11 -13.57 22.98 11.63
N LEU A 12 -12.42 23.65 11.43
CA LEU A 12 -11.24 23.47 12.28
C LEU A 12 -11.46 23.99 13.71
N ALA A 13 -12.13 25.14 13.87
CA ALA A 13 -12.47 25.68 15.19
C ALA A 13 -13.48 24.80 15.94
N GLY A 14 -14.46 24.22 15.22
CA GLY A 14 -15.42 23.27 15.78
C GLY A 14 -14.74 21.97 16.24
N CYS A 15 -13.78 21.45 15.46
CA CYS A 15 -13.01 20.26 15.83
C CYS A 15 -12.13 20.50 17.07
N ALA A 16 -11.47 21.67 17.15
CA ALA A 16 -10.66 22.02 18.32
C ALA A 16 -11.52 22.14 19.60
N ALA A 17 -12.75 22.64 19.49
CA ALA A 17 -13.68 22.74 20.61
C ALA A 17 -14.22 21.37 21.07
N LEU A 18 -14.48 20.45 20.13
CA LEU A 18 -14.89 19.07 20.43
C LEU A 18 -13.76 18.28 21.11
N LEU A 19 -12.51 18.47 20.67
CA LEU A 19 -11.34 17.85 21.30
C LEU A 19 -11.06 18.41 22.71
N ALA A 20 -11.38 19.67 22.96
CA ALA A 20 -11.16 20.31 24.27
C ALA A 20 -12.25 20.01 25.32
N SER A 21 -13.45 19.58 24.91
CA SER A 21 -14.60 19.37 25.81
C SER A 21 -14.76 17.94 26.32
N GLY A 22 -14.03 16.97 25.78
CA GLY A 22 -14.10 15.55 26.17
C GLY A 22 -12.94 15.08 27.04
N CYS A 23 -12.82 15.60 28.27
CA CYS A 23 -11.87 15.11 29.27
C CYS A 23 -12.58 14.81 30.60
N ALA A 24 -13.19 13.63 30.71
CA ALA A 24 -13.15 12.80 31.91
C ALA A 24 -13.99 11.52 31.71
N THR A 25 -13.33 10.38 31.95
CA THR A 25 -13.91 9.05 32.24
C THR A 25 -14.66 8.32 31.13
N MET A 26 -13.94 7.57 30.28
CA MET A 26 -14.30 6.18 29.89
C MET A 26 -13.20 5.55 29.00
N GLN A 27 -12.79 4.33 29.34
CA GLN A 27 -11.65 3.63 28.72
C GLN A 27 -12.01 2.92 27.40
N SER A 28 -13.27 2.98 26.96
CA SER A 28 -13.74 2.45 25.67
C SER A 28 -13.71 3.48 24.52
N ASP A 29 -13.25 4.70 24.78
CA ASP A 29 -13.42 5.84 23.85
C ASP A 29 -12.19 6.11 22.97
N THR A 30 -11.05 5.48 23.24
CA THR A 30 -9.83 5.63 22.44
C THR A 30 -9.98 5.01 21.05
N TYR A 31 -10.60 3.84 20.95
CA TYR A 31 -10.87 3.22 19.65
C TYR A 31 -11.80 4.08 18.79
N THR A 32 -12.93 4.53 19.36
CA THR A 32 -13.88 5.43 18.67
C THR A 32 -13.21 6.72 18.23
N ARG A 33 -12.36 7.30 19.07
CA ARG A 33 -11.59 8.50 18.74
C ARG A 33 -10.62 8.27 17.59
N ASP A 34 -9.90 7.15 17.59
CA ASP A 34 -8.93 6.82 16.54
C ASP A 34 -9.64 6.58 15.19
N THR A 35 -10.79 5.90 15.17
CA THR A 35 -11.60 5.73 13.95
C THR A 35 -12.14 7.07 13.46
N MET A 36 -12.65 7.93 14.36
CA MET A 36 -13.12 9.27 14.00
C MET A 36 -12.02 10.15 13.41
N VAL A 37 -10.78 10.02 13.88
CA VAL A 37 -9.63 10.77 13.35
C VAL A 37 -9.28 10.29 11.93
N VAL A 38 -9.32 8.98 11.68
CA VAL A 38 -9.08 8.41 10.35
C VAL A 38 -10.19 8.83 9.38
N ASP A 39 -11.46 8.67 9.76
CA ASP A 39 -12.61 9.04 8.93
C ASP A 39 -12.61 10.55 8.60
N LEU A 40 -12.22 11.39 9.56
CA LEU A 40 -12.10 12.84 9.36
C LEU A 40 -10.94 13.19 8.43
N ALA A 41 -9.79 12.52 8.57
CA ALA A 41 -8.64 12.73 7.68
C ALA A 41 -8.96 12.35 6.23
N ASP A 42 -9.68 11.24 6.03
CA ASP A 42 -10.11 10.79 4.71
C ASP A 42 -11.18 11.72 4.11
N ALA A 43 -12.16 12.17 4.91
CA ALA A 43 -13.14 13.16 4.46
C ALA A 43 -12.52 14.50 4.05
N LEU A 44 -11.51 14.97 4.81
CA LEU A 44 -10.76 16.19 4.48
C LEU A 44 -9.91 16.03 3.21
N ARG A 45 -9.34 14.83 2.99
CA ARG A 45 -8.61 14.50 1.76
C ARG A 45 -9.55 14.54 0.55
N ASP A 46 -10.73 13.94 0.64
CA ASP A 46 -11.71 13.93 -0.45
C ASP A 46 -12.21 15.32 -0.81
N GLU A 47 -12.42 16.20 0.17
CA GLU A 47 -12.73 17.61 -0.08
C GLU A 47 -11.55 18.38 -0.70
N ALA A 48 -10.32 18.13 -0.24
CA ALA A 48 -9.12 18.73 -0.84
C ALA A 48 -8.94 18.31 -2.31
N LEU A 49 -9.42 17.12 -2.70
CA LEU A 49 -9.39 16.67 -4.09
C LEU A 49 -10.38 17.42 -5.00
N LYS A 50 -11.40 18.10 -4.46
CA LYS A 50 -12.37 18.89 -5.25
C LYS A 50 -11.87 20.30 -5.58
N ILE A 51 -10.76 20.72 -4.97
CA ILE A 51 -10.15 22.03 -5.22
C ILE A 51 -9.42 21.98 -6.59
N PRO A 52 -9.59 23.01 -7.46
CA PRO A 52 -8.87 23.10 -8.72
C PRO A 52 -7.35 23.00 -8.54
N GLU A 53 -6.66 22.43 -9.54
CA GLU A 53 -5.19 22.27 -9.61
C GLU A 53 -4.47 23.63 -9.64
N ASP A 54 -4.43 24.32 -8.51
CA ASP A 54 -3.47 25.39 -8.24
C ASP A 54 -2.49 24.92 -7.16
N GLY A 55 -1.30 25.54 -7.07
CA GLY A 55 -0.27 25.19 -6.09
C GLY A 55 -0.69 25.30 -4.61
N ARG A 56 -1.97 25.59 -4.33
CA ARG A 56 -2.59 25.53 -3.00
C ARG A 56 -3.14 24.14 -2.68
N ARG A 57 -3.57 23.35 -3.68
CA ARG A 57 -4.04 21.97 -3.50
C ARG A 57 -2.94 21.10 -2.89
N GLU A 58 -1.74 21.16 -3.44
CA GLU A 58 -0.58 20.38 -2.99
C GLU A 58 -0.17 20.73 -1.54
N LYS A 59 -0.19 22.02 -1.18
CA LYS A 59 0.09 22.48 0.19
C LYS A 59 -0.97 22.02 1.19
N LEU A 60 -2.25 22.00 0.78
CA LEU A 60 -3.35 21.52 1.61
C LEU A 60 -3.27 20.02 1.84
N VAL A 61 -3.04 19.24 0.77
CA VAL A 61 -2.89 17.77 0.86
C VAL A 61 -1.68 17.41 1.73
N SER A 62 -0.54 18.07 1.52
CA SER A 62 0.67 17.85 2.34
C SER A 62 0.44 18.20 3.81
N GLY A 63 -0.26 19.30 4.10
CA GLY A 63 -0.61 19.70 5.46
C GLY A 63 -1.55 18.71 6.16
N LEU A 64 -2.52 18.13 5.43
CA LEU A 64 -3.43 17.11 5.96
C LEU A 64 -2.71 15.78 6.25
N ILE A 65 -1.74 15.39 5.42
CA ILE A 65 -0.90 14.21 5.66
C ILE A 65 -0.06 14.41 6.93
N GLN A 66 0.60 15.57 7.07
CA GLN A 66 1.38 15.89 8.28
C GLN A 66 0.52 15.94 9.55
N LEU A 67 -0.70 16.48 9.46
CA LEU A 67 -1.63 16.52 10.59
C LEU A 67 -2.03 15.10 11.03
N ARG A 68 -2.32 14.20 10.07
CA ARG A 68 -2.61 12.79 10.34
C ARG A 68 -1.45 12.11 11.05
N GLU A 69 -0.22 12.31 10.57
CA GLU A 69 0.98 11.74 11.19
C GLU A 69 1.21 12.26 12.61
N LEU A 70 1.02 13.57 12.82
CA LEU A 70 1.09 14.19 14.14
C LEU A 70 0.07 13.58 15.11
N MET A 71 -1.18 13.45 14.69
CA MET A 71 -2.25 12.87 15.52
C MET A 71 -2.00 11.39 15.86
N LEU A 72 -1.39 10.63 14.95
CA LEU A 72 -1.00 9.24 15.22
C LEU A 72 0.24 9.15 16.11
N SER A 73 1.15 10.13 16.05
CA SER A 73 2.38 10.16 16.85
C SER A 73 2.17 10.57 18.31
N GLU A 74 1.16 11.40 18.60
CA GLU A 74 0.80 11.81 19.96
C GLU A 74 -0.08 10.81 20.71
N SER A 75 -0.54 9.74 20.06
CA SER A 75 -1.12 8.58 20.73
C SER A 75 -0.03 7.83 21.50
N MET A 76 0.37 8.43 22.64
CA MET A 76 1.19 7.84 23.67
C MET A 76 0.43 6.68 24.30
N LEU A 77 0.52 5.51 23.68
CA LEU A 77 0.58 4.26 24.40
C LEU A 77 1.80 4.34 25.34
N LYS A 78 1.57 4.73 26.59
CA LYS A 78 2.55 4.54 27.67
C LYS A 78 2.94 3.06 27.68
N ALA A 79 4.20 2.77 27.36
CA ALA A 79 4.80 1.44 27.30
C ALA A 79 4.99 0.78 28.69
N GLY A 80 4.03 0.92 29.60
CA GLY A 80 4.17 0.51 31.00
C GLY A 80 3.06 -0.39 31.55
N ASP A 81 1.90 -0.47 30.91
CA ASP A 81 0.85 -1.40 31.34
C ASP A 81 0.93 -2.67 30.48
N THR A 82 1.43 -3.75 31.06
CA THR A 82 1.19 -5.10 30.54
C THR A 82 -0.31 -5.24 30.35
N PRO A 83 -0.83 -5.38 29.11
CA PRO A 83 -2.26 -5.47 28.90
C PRO A 83 -2.75 -6.75 29.56
N THR A 84 -3.48 -6.61 30.67
CA THR A 84 -4.36 -7.64 31.21
C THR A 84 -5.24 -8.09 30.06
N ALA A 85 -4.90 -9.26 29.49
CA ALA A 85 -5.54 -9.94 28.36
C ALA A 85 -6.32 -8.97 27.45
N ALA A 86 -5.64 -8.36 26.49
CA ALA A 86 -6.27 -7.54 25.46
C ALA A 86 -7.57 -8.25 25.01
N PRO A 87 -8.74 -7.57 25.02
CA PRO A 87 -9.99 -8.18 24.61
C PRO A 87 -9.73 -8.76 23.22
N LYS A 88 -9.83 -10.09 23.15
CA LYS A 88 -9.69 -10.83 21.90
C LYS A 88 -10.74 -10.23 21.00
N LEU A 89 -10.32 -9.43 20.02
CA LEU A 89 -11.24 -8.89 19.02
C LEU A 89 -12.06 -10.09 18.53
N PRO A 90 -13.41 -10.01 18.51
CA PRO A 90 -14.18 -11.08 17.90
C PRO A 90 -13.60 -11.25 16.50
N GLY A 91 -13.06 -12.44 16.24
CA GLY A 91 -12.66 -12.79 14.88
C GLY A 91 -13.86 -12.53 13.97
N PRO A 92 -13.64 -12.11 12.71
CA PRO A 92 -14.76 -11.81 11.82
C PRO A 92 -15.76 -12.97 11.90
N GLU A 93 -17.02 -12.67 12.21
CA GLU A 93 -18.07 -13.68 12.31
C GLU A 93 -18.03 -14.54 11.04
N GLY A 94 -17.58 -15.80 11.15
CA GLY A 94 -17.33 -16.70 10.02
C GLY A 94 -15.88 -17.16 9.80
N ALA A 95 -14.91 -16.71 10.60
CA ALA A 95 -13.50 -17.12 10.48
C ALA A 95 -13.21 -18.61 10.79
N GLU A 96 -14.20 -19.37 11.29
CA GLU A 96 -14.01 -20.75 11.73
C GLU A 96 -14.39 -21.81 10.70
N GLN A 97 -15.10 -21.46 9.62
CA GLN A 97 -15.38 -22.46 8.60
C GLN A 97 -14.12 -22.67 7.74
N PRO A 98 -13.59 -23.91 7.67
CA PRO A 98 -12.47 -24.20 6.79
C PRO A 98 -12.87 -23.85 5.35
N ALA A 99 -11.91 -23.35 4.58
CA ALA A 99 -12.15 -23.06 3.18
C ALA A 99 -12.71 -24.32 2.49
N PRO A 100 -13.71 -24.20 1.61
CA PRO A 100 -14.23 -25.36 0.92
C PRO A 100 -13.10 -25.99 0.08
N PRO A 101 -13.08 -27.33 -0.12
CA PRO A 101 -11.95 -28.01 -0.76
C PRO A 101 -11.57 -27.44 -2.13
N TRP A 102 -12.54 -26.97 -2.92
CA TRP A 102 -12.26 -26.34 -4.22
C TRP A 102 -11.54 -25.00 -4.10
N ALA A 103 -11.79 -24.22 -3.03
CA ALA A 103 -11.10 -22.97 -2.81
C ALA A 103 -9.62 -23.23 -2.47
N GLU A 104 -9.33 -24.29 -1.72
CA GLU A 104 -7.96 -24.70 -1.44
C GLU A 104 -7.21 -25.19 -2.68
N MET A 105 -7.92 -25.79 -3.64
CA MET A 105 -7.34 -26.27 -4.90
C MET A 105 -6.91 -25.13 -5.83
N PHE A 106 -7.70 -24.06 -5.92
CA PHE A 106 -7.42 -22.92 -6.81
C PHE A 106 -6.81 -21.71 -6.11
N ALA A 107 -6.61 -21.80 -4.79
CA ALA A 107 -5.92 -20.76 -4.04
C ALA A 107 -4.46 -20.64 -4.50
N PRO A 108 -3.90 -19.42 -4.50
CA PRO A 108 -2.47 -19.21 -4.77
C PRO A 108 -1.58 -20.04 -3.84
N ARG A 109 -0.67 -20.81 -4.43
CA ARG A 109 0.36 -21.61 -3.75
C ARG A 109 1.77 -21.14 -4.06
N ASN A 110 1.97 -20.42 -5.16
CA ASN A 110 3.26 -19.86 -5.53
C ASN A 110 3.08 -18.44 -6.09
N LEU A 111 4.15 -17.66 -6.06
CA LEU A 111 4.19 -16.32 -6.66
C LEU A 111 5.40 -16.24 -7.58
N VAL A 112 5.19 -15.73 -8.80
CA VAL A 112 6.26 -15.54 -9.78
C VAL A 112 6.29 -14.08 -10.21
N ILE A 113 7.50 -13.52 -10.35
CA ILE A 113 7.71 -12.22 -11.01
C ILE A 113 7.84 -12.48 -12.52
N GLY A 114 6.84 -12.04 -13.25
CA GLY A 114 6.65 -12.26 -14.69
C GLY A 114 7.80 -11.72 -15.53
N PHE A 115 7.97 -12.29 -16.71
CA PHE A 115 9.09 -12.00 -17.61
C PHE A 115 9.13 -10.54 -18.08
N PHE A 116 7.97 -9.93 -18.37
CA PHE A 116 7.88 -8.54 -18.80
C PHE A 116 7.93 -7.53 -17.64
N THR A 117 8.46 -7.93 -16.48
CA THR A 117 8.78 -6.97 -15.42
C THR A 117 10.00 -6.16 -15.86
N ARG A 118 9.82 -4.85 -16.03
CA ARG A 118 10.81 -3.95 -16.63
C ARG A 118 10.67 -2.52 -16.11
N SER A 119 11.75 -1.75 -16.25
CA SER A 119 11.67 -0.31 -16.09
C SER A 119 10.85 0.30 -17.21
N LYS A 120 10.18 1.41 -16.89
CA LYS A 120 9.23 2.07 -17.77
C LYS A 120 9.21 3.55 -17.45
N ASN A 121 9.00 4.36 -18.47
CA ASN A 121 8.67 5.77 -18.36
C ASN A 121 7.14 5.97 -18.24
N PHE A 122 6.69 6.67 -17.20
CA PHE A 122 5.29 7.00 -16.95
C PHE A 122 4.94 8.49 -17.17
N ASP A 123 5.91 9.38 -17.33
CA ASP A 123 5.72 10.84 -17.43
C ASP A 123 6.08 11.46 -18.80
N ASP A 124 6.46 10.62 -19.77
CA ASP A 124 6.92 11.00 -21.12
C ASP A 124 8.20 11.86 -21.12
N VAL A 125 8.94 11.94 -20.01
CA VAL A 125 10.23 12.64 -19.90
C VAL A 125 11.37 11.65 -20.16
N PRO A 126 12.44 11.98 -20.91
CA PRO A 126 13.53 11.04 -21.16
C PRO A 126 14.13 10.46 -19.86
N GLY A 127 14.02 9.14 -19.71
CA GLY A 127 14.43 8.40 -18.51
C GLY A 127 13.36 7.39 -18.10
N ASP A 128 13.74 6.37 -17.32
CA ASP A 128 12.78 5.52 -16.64
C ASP A 128 12.53 6.08 -15.24
N ASP A 129 11.32 6.56 -14.99
CA ASP A 129 10.84 7.07 -13.69
C ASP A 129 10.14 5.97 -12.85
N GLY A 130 10.18 4.73 -13.39
CA GLY A 130 9.10 3.79 -13.22
C GLY A 130 9.50 2.33 -13.43
N LEU A 131 8.79 1.44 -12.72
CA LEU A 131 8.90 -0.01 -12.86
C LEU A 131 7.51 -0.58 -13.04
N GLU A 132 7.30 -1.29 -14.13
CA GLU A 132 6.10 -2.08 -14.34
C GLU A 132 6.37 -3.49 -13.82
N VAL A 133 5.88 -3.79 -12.61
CA VAL A 133 6.05 -5.12 -12.00
C VAL A 133 4.88 -6.00 -12.35
N ARG A 134 5.17 -7.16 -12.94
CA ARG A 134 4.16 -8.18 -13.25
C ARG A 134 4.27 -9.35 -12.28
N LEU A 135 3.20 -9.63 -11.54
CA LEU A 135 3.14 -10.74 -10.60
C LEU A 135 2.11 -11.78 -11.05
N GLN A 136 2.50 -13.06 -11.00
CA GLN A 136 1.65 -14.20 -11.34
C GLN A 136 1.53 -15.11 -10.12
N PRO A 137 0.42 -14.99 -9.36
CA PRO A 137 0.03 -16.03 -8.42
C PRO A 137 -0.30 -17.31 -9.19
N LEU A 138 0.31 -18.42 -8.79
CA LEU A 138 0.06 -19.73 -9.38
C LEU A 138 -0.69 -20.60 -8.37
N ASP A 139 -1.66 -21.37 -8.82
CA ASP A 139 -2.34 -22.36 -7.98
C ASP A 139 -1.48 -23.62 -7.77
N GLN A 140 -2.05 -24.66 -7.15
CA GLN A 140 -1.34 -25.91 -6.89
C GLN A 140 -0.96 -26.70 -8.16
N PHE A 141 -1.59 -26.41 -9.29
CA PHE A 141 -1.32 -27.05 -10.58
C PHE A 141 -0.25 -26.29 -11.39
N GLY A 142 0.18 -25.12 -10.89
CA GLY A 142 1.13 -24.26 -11.58
C GLY A 142 0.47 -23.32 -12.59
N ASP A 143 -0.86 -23.28 -12.63
CA ASP A 143 -1.59 -22.41 -13.53
C ASP A 143 -1.75 -20.99 -12.93
N PRO A 144 -1.62 -19.92 -13.74
CA PRO A 144 -1.90 -18.57 -13.27
C PRO A 144 -3.36 -18.43 -12.79
N THR A 145 -3.52 -17.98 -11.56
CA THR A 145 -4.83 -17.80 -10.92
C THR A 145 -5.03 -16.36 -10.46
N LYS A 146 -6.30 -15.93 -10.42
CA LYS A 146 -6.66 -14.65 -9.81
C LYS A 146 -6.60 -14.77 -8.30
N ALA A 147 -6.06 -13.74 -7.66
CA ALA A 147 -5.88 -13.70 -6.22
C ALA A 147 -6.35 -12.36 -5.68
N VAL A 148 -7.24 -12.41 -4.68
CA VAL A 148 -7.54 -11.24 -3.85
C VAL A 148 -6.61 -11.25 -2.66
N GLY A 149 -6.01 -10.13 -2.30
CA GLY A 149 -5.05 -10.03 -1.21
C GLY A 149 -4.21 -8.75 -1.29
N SER A 150 -3.15 -8.69 -0.48
CA SER A 150 -2.23 -7.54 -0.48
C SER A 150 -0.86 -7.94 -0.99
N TYR A 151 -0.20 -7.03 -1.69
CA TYR A 151 1.14 -7.22 -2.24
C TYR A 151 2.08 -6.20 -1.64
N ARG A 152 3.19 -6.64 -1.06
CA ARG A 152 4.34 -5.80 -0.74
C ARG A 152 5.39 -6.01 -1.81
N ILE A 153 5.75 -4.93 -2.51
CA ILE A 153 6.77 -4.95 -3.54
C ILE A 153 7.92 -4.08 -3.04
N GLU A 154 9.15 -4.57 -3.16
CA GLU A 154 10.36 -3.88 -2.75
C GLU A 154 11.39 -3.96 -3.86
N ILE A 155 12.08 -2.84 -4.08
CA ILE A 155 13.24 -2.78 -4.95
C ILE A 155 14.48 -2.61 -4.07
N LEU A 156 15.45 -3.48 -4.27
CA LEU A 156 16.70 -3.52 -3.52
C LEU A 156 17.87 -3.34 -4.51
N GLU A 157 18.90 -2.64 -4.08
CA GLU A 157 20.18 -2.57 -4.79
C GLU A 157 20.79 -3.98 -4.90
N SER A 158 21.29 -4.34 -6.09
CA SER A 158 22.03 -5.60 -6.26
C SER A 158 23.51 -5.38 -6.00
N ARG A 159 24.08 -6.10 -5.01
CA ARG A 159 25.52 -6.07 -4.74
C ARG A 159 26.20 -7.31 -5.32
N SER A 160 27.07 -7.11 -6.31
CA SER A 160 27.71 -8.20 -7.06
C SER A 160 28.83 -8.93 -6.30
N LEU A 161 29.42 -8.30 -5.28
CA LEU A 161 30.62 -8.81 -4.58
C LEU A 161 30.39 -9.14 -3.09
N ALA A 162 29.15 -9.04 -2.61
CA ALA A 162 28.82 -9.34 -1.22
C ALA A 162 28.25 -10.76 -1.07
N SER A 163 28.52 -11.39 0.08
CA SER A 163 27.90 -12.69 0.45
C SER A 163 26.38 -12.58 0.46
N GLU A 164 25.86 -11.43 0.89
CA GLU A 164 24.46 -11.07 0.75
C GLU A 164 24.26 -10.18 -0.49
N LYS A 165 23.57 -10.71 -1.50
CA LYS A 165 23.29 -9.99 -2.76
C LYS A 165 22.35 -8.79 -2.59
N ARG A 166 21.65 -8.70 -1.45
CA ARG A 166 20.68 -7.63 -1.14
C ARG A 166 21.42 -6.42 -0.58
N GLY A 167 21.32 -5.30 -1.27
CA GLY A 167 21.82 -4.00 -0.85
C GLY A 167 20.74 -3.13 -0.19
N LEU A 168 20.90 -1.82 -0.33
CA LEU A 168 19.95 -0.83 0.20
C LEU A 168 18.56 -0.98 -0.46
N ARG A 169 17.49 -0.78 0.31
CA ARG A 169 16.14 -0.67 -0.23
C ARG A 169 15.96 0.68 -0.93
N LEU A 170 15.66 0.61 -2.21
CA LEU A 170 15.52 1.74 -3.12
C LEU A 170 14.08 2.23 -3.20
N GLY A 171 13.11 1.32 -3.04
CA GLY A 171 11.69 1.65 -3.04
C GLY A 171 10.85 0.54 -2.40
N HIS A 172 9.66 0.90 -1.96
CA HIS A 172 8.69 -0.07 -1.44
C HIS A 172 7.26 0.42 -1.68
N TRP A 173 6.38 -0.52 -1.98
CA TRP A 173 4.97 -0.27 -2.24
C TRP A 173 4.14 -1.34 -1.56
N PHE A 174 2.95 -0.94 -1.10
CA PHE A 174 1.97 -1.85 -0.55
C PHE A 174 0.65 -1.65 -1.30
N VAL A 175 0.24 -2.66 -2.06
CA VAL A 175 -0.95 -2.58 -2.92
C VAL A 175 -1.98 -3.58 -2.44
N SER A 176 -3.19 -3.10 -2.14
CA SER A 176 -4.33 -3.92 -1.76
C SER A 176 -5.19 -4.23 -2.99
N VAL A 177 -5.48 -5.50 -3.21
CA VAL A 177 -6.35 -6.02 -4.28
C VAL A 177 -7.43 -6.89 -3.65
N LEU A 178 -8.28 -6.28 -2.81
CA LEU A 178 -9.29 -7.00 -2.04
C LEU A 178 -10.70 -6.94 -2.67
N ASP A 179 -10.92 -6.02 -3.61
CA ASP A 179 -12.22 -5.79 -4.23
C ASP A 179 -12.19 -6.01 -5.75
N ALA A 180 -13.37 -6.03 -6.37
CA ALA A 180 -13.49 -6.25 -7.82
C ALA A 180 -12.91 -5.10 -8.66
N ALA A 181 -12.92 -3.87 -8.14
CA ALA A 181 -12.44 -2.69 -8.87
C ALA A 181 -10.91 -2.70 -8.98
N SER A 182 -10.22 -2.92 -7.86
CA SER A 182 -8.77 -3.12 -7.78
C SER A 182 -8.32 -4.34 -8.57
N ASN A 183 -9.06 -5.46 -8.49
CA ASN A 183 -8.77 -6.64 -9.31
C ASN A 183 -8.83 -6.32 -10.81
N ARG A 184 -9.88 -5.62 -11.27
CA ARG A 184 -10.01 -5.19 -12.66
C ARG A 184 -8.93 -4.19 -13.08
N LYS A 185 -8.53 -3.29 -12.18
CA LYS A 185 -7.50 -2.28 -12.43
C LYS A 185 -6.12 -2.90 -12.67
N TYR A 186 -5.74 -3.88 -11.86
CA TYR A 186 -4.39 -4.43 -11.88
C TYR A 186 -4.26 -5.74 -12.67
N TYR A 187 -5.32 -6.52 -12.85
CA TYR A 187 -5.24 -7.79 -13.55
C TYR A 187 -5.27 -7.61 -15.08
N ASP A 188 -4.20 -8.03 -15.74
CA ASP A 188 -4.11 -8.15 -17.19
C ASP A 188 -4.58 -9.55 -17.63
N PRO A 189 -5.72 -9.66 -18.35
CA PRO A 189 -6.26 -10.94 -18.78
C PRO A 189 -5.46 -11.62 -19.90
N VAL A 190 -4.63 -10.87 -20.65
CA VAL A 190 -3.84 -11.42 -21.75
C VAL A 190 -2.68 -12.23 -21.18
N ASP A 191 -1.88 -11.59 -20.32
CA ASP A 191 -0.72 -12.23 -19.67
C ASP A 191 -1.07 -13.02 -18.41
N ARG A 192 -2.34 -12.96 -17.99
CA ARG A 192 -2.86 -13.55 -16.75
C ARG A 192 -1.99 -13.18 -15.54
N SER A 193 -1.70 -11.89 -15.41
CA SER A 193 -0.80 -11.36 -14.38
C SER A 193 -1.35 -10.08 -13.76
N TYR A 194 -0.91 -9.76 -12.56
CA TYR A 194 -1.15 -8.45 -11.94
C TYR A 194 -0.04 -7.48 -12.31
N VAL A 195 -0.40 -6.36 -12.91
CA VAL A 195 0.50 -5.32 -13.39
C VAL A 195 0.46 -4.15 -12.41
N PHE A 196 1.59 -3.85 -11.78
CA PHE A 196 1.73 -2.75 -10.84
C PHE A 196 2.66 -1.69 -11.44
N PRO A 197 2.13 -0.51 -11.82
CA PRO A 197 2.96 0.64 -12.19
C PRO A 197 3.50 1.28 -10.92
N LEU A 198 4.80 1.17 -10.71
CA LEU A 198 5.49 1.63 -9.50
C LEU A 198 6.41 2.79 -9.87
N MET A 199 6.05 4.01 -9.46
CA MET A 199 6.89 5.20 -9.58
C MET A 199 7.85 5.30 -8.39
N TRP A 200 9.03 5.86 -8.63
CA TRP A 200 10.17 5.82 -7.72
C TRP A 200 10.34 7.24 -7.19
N ASP A 201 10.57 7.39 -5.89
CA ASP A 201 10.79 8.72 -5.31
C ASP A 201 12.13 9.31 -5.75
N ARG A 202 13.06 8.45 -6.15
CA ARG A 202 14.39 8.80 -6.60
C ARG A 202 14.72 8.04 -7.88
N GLU A 203 15.19 8.78 -8.87
CA GLU A 203 15.70 8.22 -10.12
C GLU A 203 16.84 7.22 -9.85
N ILE A 204 16.78 6.08 -10.54
CA ILE A 204 17.84 5.08 -10.52
C ILE A 204 18.54 5.08 -11.87
N PRO A 205 19.88 5.19 -11.89
CA PRO A 205 20.62 5.23 -13.13
C PRO A 205 20.35 4.01 -14.02
N ALA A 206 20.19 4.25 -15.32
CA ALA A 206 20.15 3.19 -16.31
C ALA A 206 21.39 2.29 -16.21
N GLY A 207 21.23 1.01 -16.54
CA GLY A 207 22.25 -0.03 -16.39
C GLY A 207 22.39 -0.60 -14.98
N THR A 208 21.78 0.03 -13.96
CA THR A 208 21.81 -0.47 -12.58
C THR A 208 21.08 -1.81 -12.49
N ALA A 209 21.72 -2.82 -11.88
CA ALA A 209 21.06 -4.07 -11.54
C ALA A 209 20.33 -3.91 -10.21
N VAL A 210 19.04 -4.26 -10.19
CA VAL A 210 18.22 -4.23 -8.99
C VAL A 210 17.56 -5.58 -8.75
N ILE A 211 17.21 -5.84 -7.50
CA ILE A 211 16.44 -7.00 -7.10
C ILE A 211 15.02 -6.54 -6.84
N VAL A 212 14.07 -7.06 -7.63
CA VAL A 212 12.64 -6.97 -7.37
C VAL A 212 12.27 -8.08 -6.41
N GLN A 213 11.67 -7.72 -5.29
CA GLN A 213 11.14 -8.64 -4.30
C GLN A 213 9.65 -8.39 -4.14
N ALA A 214 8.85 -9.45 -4.17
CA ALA A 214 7.41 -9.37 -3.98
C ALA A 214 6.95 -10.38 -2.93
N THR A 215 6.10 -9.92 -2.02
CA THR A 215 5.44 -10.76 -1.02
C THR A 215 3.93 -10.59 -1.17
N TYR A 216 3.22 -11.70 -1.33
CA TYR A 216 1.77 -11.73 -1.35
C TYR A 216 1.22 -12.18 0.02
N TYR A 217 0.24 -11.44 0.51
CA TYR A 217 -0.46 -11.67 1.76
C TYR A 217 -1.91 -12.05 1.44
N PRO A 218 -2.27 -13.34 1.56
CA PRO A 218 -3.65 -13.77 1.35
C PRO A 218 -4.57 -13.18 2.43
N PRO A 219 -5.82 -12.82 2.07
CA PRO A 219 -6.79 -12.31 3.02
C PRO A 219 -7.18 -13.41 4.00
N GLY A 220 -7.47 -13.04 5.24
CA GLY A 220 -7.95 -13.98 6.26
C GLY A 220 -6.97 -15.08 6.68
N GLY A 221 -5.75 -15.12 6.14
CA GLY A 221 -4.76 -16.14 6.48
C GLY A 221 -5.08 -17.55 5.98
N PHE A 222 -5.96 -17.68 4.97
CA PHE A 222 -6.36 -19.00 4.41
C PHE A 222 -5.21 -19.75 3.75
N THR A 223 -4.22 -19.03 3.23
CA THR A 223 -2.99 -19.62 2.70
C THR A 223 -1.77 -18.99 3.35
N GLU A 224 -0.62 -19.62 3.15
CA GLU A 224 0.66 -19.06 3.58
C GLU A 224 1.01 -17.81 2.74
N LYS A 225 1.86 -16.96 3.31
CA LYS A 225 2.42 -15.83 2.58
C LYS A 225 3.31 -16.36 1.46
N LEU A 226 3.18 -15.79 0.27
CA LEU A 226 3.97 -16.21 -0.89
C LEU A 226 5.07 -15.20 -1.16
N PHE A 227 6.21 -15.67 -1.66
CA PHE A 227 7.40 -14.85 -1.87
C PHE A 227 7.99 -15.09 -3.25
N ALA A 228 8.40 -14.02 -3.93
CA ALA A 228 9.09 -14.08 -5.20
C ALA A 228 10.23 -13.06 -5.25
N GLN A 229 11.32 -13.40 -5.93
CA GLN A 229 12.43 -12.49 -6.15
C GLN A 229 12.99 -12.66 -7.56
N ARG A 230 13.33 -11.54 -8.22
CA ARG A 230 13.93 -11.52 -9.54
C ARG A 230 14.91 -10.37 -9.66
N MET A 231 16.06 -10.62 -10.28
CA MET A 231 17.00 -9.56 -10.64
C MET A 231 16.64 -9.02 -12.02
N ILE A 232 16.66 -7.70 -12.18
CA ILE A 232 16.45 -7.01 -13.45
C ILE A 232 17.50 -5.90 -13.60
N ARG A 233 17.68 -5.42 -14.82
CA ARG A 233 18.57 -4.29 -15.12
C ARG A 233 17.75 -3.12 -15.66
N ILE A 234 17.90 -1.96 -15.03
CA ILE A 234 17.15 -0.74 -15.35
C ILE A 234 17.63 -0.19 -16.69
N GLY A 235 16.72 0.31 -17.52
CA GLY A 235 17.02 0.94 -18.81
C GLY A 235 17.72 0.02 -19.82
N SER A 236 17.58 -1.31 -19.67
CA SER A 236 18.27 -2.29 -20.54
C SER A 236 17.43 -2.78 -21.73
N GLU A 237 16.17 -2.38 -21.85
CA GLU A 237 15.36 -2.71 -23.03
C GLU A 237 15.65 -1.74 -24.19
N SER A 238 16.70 -2.12 -24.90
CA SER A 238 16.90 -2.06 -26.35
C SER A 238 16.73 -0.71 -27.05
N GLU A 239 17.88 -0.11 -27.37
CA GLU A 239 18.19 0.21 -28.77
C GLU A 239 17.91 -1.06 -29.63
N SER A 240 16.63 -1.32 -29.94
CA SER A 240 16.28 -2.16 -31.08
C SER A 240 16.38 -1.23 -32.30
N PRO A 241 17.30 -1.51 -33.25
CA PRO A 241 17.52 -0.67 -34.43
C PRO A 241 16.29 -0.55 -35.34
#